data_AF-A0A2M7S3Y8-F1
#
_entry.id   AF-A0A2M7S3Y8-F1
#
_cell.length_a   1.000
_cell.length_b   1.000
_cell.length_c   1.000
_cell.angle_alpha   90.00
_cell.angle_beta   90.00
_cell.angle_gamma   90.00
#
_symmetry.space_group_name_H-M   'P 1'
#
loop_
_entity.id
_entity.type
_entity.pdbx_description
1 polymer ?
#
loop_
_entity_poly.entity_id
_entity_poly.type
_entity_poly.pdbx_seq_one_letter_code
_entity_poly.pdbx_strand_id
1 'polypeptide(L)'
;DLSVKDSICAITGWPPCFKWRIDLITVAAKGKALKEVKATDVSLFSVTGTQRSDKDIAEALSLIAAEAKKQDIEAKFVKKLEGLAGEFKRLSKRIAVIPVPQFSIEQVPAGALMRKAGVLGDVVVLTPEQLISKAFNGQRYPVAVYLGGEQYYQTVKDDGDADQAIINYLKTGGLLVVIPSPSQPFPFYYNEKGKPVVSAPKFGMTISGSGALDRQDTLKYSRVTGWEKPPVSNLTFRVNPKQDIIKGLLPETFAWMEDGDQRWRPMIGAVPAPGVYTPVVSLYDADNNCYGEGIAYLEYKSDPVAGGKIIYAWPSLANHEKYSGIIIPALLEYALKSIKLGN
;
A
#
# COMPACT_ATOMS: atom_id res chain seq x y z
N ASP A 1 -3.26 -36.13 -11.01
CA ASP A 1 -4.38 -35.19 -11.22
C ASP A 1 -3.88 -33.78 -10.99
N LEU A 2 -4.29 -32.85 -11.85
CA LEU A 2 -3.94 -31.43 -11.77
C LEU A 2 -5.23 -30.67 -11.52
N SER A 3 -5.19 -29.68 -10.62
CA SER A 3 -6.35 -28.84 -10.34
C SER A 3 -6.19 -27.47 -11.00
N VAL A 4 -7.31 -26.84 -11.36
CA VAL A 4 -7.33 -25.39 -11.68
C VAL A 4 -6.79 -24.56 -10.51
N LYS A 5 -6.85 -25.06 -9.28
CA LYS A 5 -6.24 -24.40 -8.11
C LYS A 5 -4.72 -24.28 -8.20
N ASP A 6 -4.09 -25.14 -9.00
CA ASP A 6 -2.63 -25.16 -9.23
C ASP A 6 -2.24 -24.38 -10.50
N SER A 7 -3.21 -23.78 -11.18
CA SER A 7 -3.01 -23.05 -12.42
C SER A 7 -2.65 -21.59 -12.17
N ILE A 8 -2.01 -20.97 -13.17
CA ILE A 8 -1.87 -19.52 -13.23
C ILE A 8 -2.87 -18.92 -14.22
N CYS A 9 -3.52 -17.82 -13.85
CA CYS A 9 -4.28 -17.01 -14.80
C CYS A 9 -3.32 -16.47 -15.87
N ALA A 10 -3.42 -16.98 -17.10
CA ALA A 10 -2.59 -16.52 -18.21
C ALA A 10 -3.26 -15.36 -18.97
N ILE A 11 -4.58 -15.43 -19.14
CA ILE A 11 -5.36 -14.42 -19.87
C ILE A 11 -6.68 -14.19 -19.14
N THR A 12 -7.05 -12.93 -18.94
CA THR A 12 -8.39 -12.52 -18.52
C THR A 12 -9.15 -11.93 -19.69
N GLY A 13 -10.45 -12.21 -19.79
CA GLY A 13 -11.30 -11.61 -20.82
C GLY A 13 -11.30 -10.08 -20.77
N TRP A 14 -11.27 -9.45 -21.95
CA TRP A 14 -11.33 -7.99 -22.13
C TRP A 14 -12.36 -7.62 -23.21
N PRO A 15 -13.22 -6.59 -22.99
CA PRO A 15 -13.26 -5.66 -21.86
C PRO A 15 -13.72 -6.27 -20.53
N PRO A 16 -13.59 -5.56 -19.39
CA PRO A 16 -13.82 -6.09 -18.03
C PRO A 16 -15.20 -6.70 -17.76
N CYS A 17 -16.16 -6.53 -18.67
CA CYS A 17 -17.46 -7.19 -18.60
C CYS A 17 -17.41 -8.70 -18.92
N PHE A 18 -16.35 -9.19 -19.58
CA PHE A 18 -16.15 -10.61 -19.78
C PHE A 18 -15.63 -11.28 -18.51
N LYS A 19 -16.27 -12.39 -18.15
CA LYS A 19 -15.95 -13.17 -16.93
C LYS A 19 -15.11 -14.43 -17.18
N TRP A 20 -14.73 -14.68 -18.44
CA TRP A 20 -13.89 -15.82 -18.77
C TRP A 20 -12.41 -15.52 -18.51
N ARG A 21 -11.65 -16.57 -18.22
CA ARG A 21 -10.18 -16.55 -18.12
C ARG A 21 -9.61 -17.81 -18.77
N ILE A 22 -8.35 -17.75 -19.18
CA ILE A 22 -7.57 -18.91 -19.60
C ILE A 22 -6.51 -19.15 -18.53
N ASP A 23 -6.53 -20.36 -18.01
CA ASP A 23 -5.63 -20.83 -16.99
C ASP A 23 -4.55 -21.74 -17.60
N LEU A 24 -3.32 -21.53 -17.17
CA LEU A 24 -2.16 -22.30 -17.59
C LEU A 24 -1.70 -23.20 -16.45
N ILE A 25 -1.59 -24.49 -16.75
CA ILE A 25 -0.94 -25.47 -15.89
C ILE A 25 0.27 -26.00 -16.64
N THR A 26 1.43 -26.01 -16.00
CA THR A 26 2.66 -26.59 -16.56
C THR A 26 2.98 -27.91 -15.88
N VAL A 27 3.42 -28.87 -16.67
CA VAL A 27 3.79 -30.21 -16.19
C VAL A 27 5.10 -30.62 -16.83
N ALA A 28 6.10 -30.94 -16.01
CA ALA A 28 7.33 -31.52 -16.50
C ALA A 28 7.09 -32.97 -16.95
N ALA A 29 7.20 -33.25 -18.25
CA ALA A 29 6.99 -34.58 -18.82
C ALA A 29 8.04 -35.61 -18.38
N LYS A 30 9.23 -35.16 -17.95
CA LYS A 30 10.34 -36.00 -17.43
C LYS A 30 10.60 -37.26 -18.27
N GLY A 31 10.62 -37.12 -19.60
CA GLY A 31 10.86 -38.21 -20.55
C GLY A 31 9.66 -39.16 -20.78
N LYS A 32 8.48 -38.86 -20.22
CA LYS A 32 7.25 -39.63 -20.45
C LYS A 32 6.46 -39.03 -21.61
N ALA A 33 5.96 -39.87 -22.50
CA ALA A 33 5.03 -39.47 -23.54
C ALA A 33 3.65 -39.14 -22.92
N LEU A 34 3.06 -38.02 -23.34
CA LEU A 34 1.67 -37.69 -23.01
C LEU A 34 0.74 -38.64 -23.76
N LYS A 35 -0.03 -39.45 -23.03
CA LYS A 35 -0.97 -40.41 -23.62
C LYS A 35 -2.37 -39.85 -23.81
N GLU A 36 -2.85 -39.09 -22.82
CA GLU A 36 -4.22 -38.59 -22.77
C GLU A 36 -4.30 -37.36 -21.87
N VAL A 37 -5.20 -36.43 -22.20
CA VAL A 37 -5.62 -35.32 -21.34
C VAL A 37 -7.14 -35.40 -21.21
N LYS A 38 -7.63 -35.58 -19.97
CA LYS A 38 -9.06 -35.51 -19.66
C LYS A 38 -9.32 -34.23 -18.89
N ALA A 39 -10.19 -33.39 -19.44
CA ALA A 39 -10.74 -32.23 -18.75
C ALA A 39 -12.10 -32.60 -18.13
N THR A 40 -12.29 -32.27 -16.87
CA THR A 40 -13.56 -32.44 -16.14
C THR A 40 -13.93 -31.10 -15.54
N ASP A 41 -15.17 -30.68 -15.72
CA ASP A 41 -15.72 -29.39 -15.25
C ASP A 41 -14.98 -28.13 -15.76
N VAL A 42 -14.17 -28.28 -16.81
CA VAL A 42 -13.45 -27.19 -17.49
C VAL A 42 -13.43 -27.40 -19.00
N SER A 43 -13.32 -26.30 -19.75
CA SER A 43 -13.07 -26.34 -21.19
C SER A 43 -11.57 -26.37 -21.45
N LEU A 44 -11.10 -27.38 -22.20
CA LEU A 44 -9.72 -27.43 -22.65
C LEU A 44 -9.53 -26.49 -23.84
N PHE A 45 -8.77 -25.40 -23.63
CA PHE A 45 -8.49 -24.43 -24.70
C PHE A 45 -7.37 -24.90 -25.63
N SER A 46 -6.24 -25.35 -25.07
CA SER A 46 -5.12 -25.88 -25.83
C SER A 46 -4.24 -26.80 -24.98
N VAL A 47 -3.50 -27.69 -25.65
CA VAL A 47 -2.42 -28.48 -25.08
C VAL A 47 -1.20 -28.27 -25.95
N THR A 48 -0.14 -27.73 -25.36
CA THR A 48 1.14 -27.52 -26.04
C THR A 48 2.23 -28.28 -25.33
N GLY A 49 3.19 -28.78 -26.10
CA GLY A 49 4.36 -29.50 -25.59
C GLY A 49 5.61 -29.05 -26.31
N THR A 50 6.76 -29.16 -25.66
CA THR A 50 8.05 -28.85 -26.23
C THR A 50 9.06 -29.92 -25.84
N GLN A 51 9.95 -30.27 -26.76
CA GLN A 51 11.11 -31.13 -26.48
C GLN A 51 12.36 -30.31 -26.15
N ARG A 52 12.27 -28.97 -26.21
CA ARG A 52 13.36 -28.07 -25.86
C ARG A 52 13.71 -28.23 -24.38
N SER A 53 14.98 -28.08 -24.05
CA SER A 53 15.43 -28.18 -22.66
C SER A 53 14.94 -26.99 -21.83
N ASP A 54 14.89 -27.11 -20.50
CA ASP A 54 14.52 -26.00 -19.61
C ASP A 54 15.39 -24.76 -19.83
N LYS A 55 16.67 -24.95 -20.21
CA LYS A 55 17.59 -23.87 -20.56
C LYS A 55 17.13 -23.10 -21.80
N ASP A 56 16.61 -23.81 -22.79
CA ASP A 56 16.15 -23.22 -24.06
C ASP A 56 14.83 -22.45 -23.92
N ILE A 57 14.07 -22.72 -22.85
CA ILE A 57 12.79 -22.06 -22.54
C ILE A 57 12.82 -21.30 -21.20
N ALA A 58 14.02 -21.01 -20.69
CA ALA A 58 14.21 -20.44 -19.35
C ALA A 58 13.45 -19.13 -19.14
N GLU A 59 13.39 -18.28 -20.15
CA GLU A 59 12.62 -17.03 -20.11
C GLU A 59 11.12 -17.28 -19.89
N ALA A 60 10.52 -18.19 -20.65
CA ALA A 60 9.11 -18.53 -20.49
C ALA A 60 8.82 -19.13 -19.11
N LEU A 61 9.70 -20.02 -18.62
CA LEU A 61 9.59 -20.58 -17.28
C LEU A 61 9.69 -19.50 -16.19
N SER A 62 10.57 -18.51 -16.38
CA SER A 62 10.72 -17.37 -15.48
C SER A 62 9.46 -16.51 -15.42
N LEU A 63 8.85 -16.20 -16.57
CA LEU A 63 7.59 -15.44 -16.64
C LEU A 63 6.43 -16.19 -15.96
N ILE A 64 6.34 -17.51 -16.18
CA ILE A 64 5.34 -18.38 -15.54
C ILE A 64 5.54 -18.38 -14.02
N ALA A 65 6.78 -18.53 -13.55
CA ALA A 65 7.09 -18.50 -12.13
C ALA A 65 6.80 -17.13 -11.49
N ALA A 66 7.08 -16.03 -12.19
CA ALA A 66 6.78 -14.68 -11.74
C ALA A 66 5.27 -14.44 -11.60
N GLU A 67 4.46 -14.88 -12.57
CA GLU A 67 3.00 -14.78 -12.50
C GLU A 67 2.41 -15.68 -11.40
N ALA A 68 2.93 -16.89 -11.22
CA ALA A 68 2.55 -17.77 -10.12
C ALA A 68 2.80 -17.11 -8.74
N LYS A 69 3.98 -16.51 -8.58
CA LYS A 69 4.35 -15.79 -7.36
C LYS A 69 3.44 -14.59 -7.10
N LYS A 70 3.16 -13.80 -8.14
CA LYS A 70 2.21 -12.68 -8.05
C LYS A 70 0.83 -13.14 -7.59
N GLN A 71 0.31 -14.23 -8.17
CA GLN A 71 -1.00 -14.76 -7.79
C GLN A 71 -1.03 -15.31 -6.35
N ASP A 72 0.04 -15.95 -5.89
CA ASP A 72 0.16 -16.37 -4.48
C ASP A 72 0.15 -15.17 -3.51
N ILE A 73 0.86 -14.09 -3.86
CA ILE A 73 0.85 -12.84 -3.08
C ILE A 73 -0.56 -12.23 -3.05
N GLU A 74 -1.21 -12.11 -4.20
CA GLU A 74 -2.58 -11.59 -4.30
C GLU A 74 -3.57 -12.46 -3.50
N ALA A 75 -3.47 -13.79 -3.58
CA ALA A 75 -4.34 -14.71 -2.85
C ALA A 75 -4.15 -14.59 -1.33
N LYS A 76 -2.91 -14.47 -0.85
CA LYS A 76 -2.61 -14.21 0.57
C LYS A 76 -3.20 -12.88 1.04
N PHE A 77 -3.06 -11.84 0.23
CA PHE A 77 -3.63 -10.52 0.51
C PHE A 77 -5.16 -10.59 0.59
N VAL A 78 -5.81 -11.15 -0.42
CA VAL A 78 -7.27 -11.31 -0.50
C VAL A 78 -7.78 -12.10 0.70
N LYS A 79 -7.17 -13.24 1.03
CA LYS A 79 -7.54 -14.06 2.19
C LYS A 79 -7.45 -13.29 3.50
N LYS A 80 -6.43 -12.45 3.69
CA LYS A 80 -6.33 -11.59 4.88
C LYS A 80 -7.45 -10.57 4.93
N LEU A 81 -7.77 -9.91 3.81
CA LEU A 81 -8.87 -8.95 3.76
C LEU A 81 -10.24 -9.61 3.96
N GLU A 82 -10.47 -10.81 3.42
CA GLU A 82 -11.67 -11.61 3.69
C GLU A 82 -11.81 -11.89 5.19
N GLY A 83 -10.70 -12.19 5.88
CA GLY A 83 -10.67 -12.33 7.34
C GLY A 83 -11.02 -11.04 8.10
N LEU A 84 -10.93 -9.87 7.47
CA LEU A 84 -11.32 -8.57 8.02
C LEU A 84 -12.73 -8.14 7.62
N ALA A 85 -13.48 -8.94 6.83
CA ALA A 85 -14.80 -8.57 6.34
C ALA A 85 -15.76 -8.13 7.46
N GLY A 86 -15.70 -8.76 8.64
CA GLY A 86 -16.50 -8.33 9.80
C GLY A 86 -16.17 -6.91 10.30
N GLU A 87 -14.89 -6.53 10.28
CA GLU A 87 -14.45 -5.18 10.67
C GLU A 87 -14.84 -4.12 9.64
N PHE A 88 -14.70 -4.45 8.35
CA PHE A 88 -15.22 -3.62 7.26
C PHE A 88 -16.74 -3.43 7.39
N LYS A 89 -17.48 -4.50 7.68
CA LYS A 89 -18.93 -4.44 7.86
C LYS A 89 -19.33 -3.61 9.07
N ARG A 90 -18.61 -3.72 10.19
CA ARG A 90 -18.82 -2.92 11.40
C ARG A 90 -18.67 -1.42 11.13
N LEU A 91 -17.76 -1.05 10.23
CA LEU A 91 -17.52 0.34 9.80
C LEU A 91 -18.09 0.62 8.40
N SER A 92 -19.11 -0.13 7.97
CA SER A 92 -19.67 0.01 6.62
C SER A 92 -20.11 1.45 6.35
N LYS A 93 -19.69 1.98 5.21
CA LYS A 93 -19.90 3.38 4.77
C LYS A 93 -19.25 4.45 5.66
N ARG A 94 -18.41 4.04 6.61
CA ARG A 94 -17.66 4.92 7.53
C ARG A 94 -16.14 4.85 7.31
N ILE A 95 -15.70 4.16 6.28
CA ILE A 95 -14.32 4.15 5.81
C ILE A 95 -14.29 4.97 4.51
N ALA A 96 -13.63 6.12 4.53
CA ALA A 96 -13.45 6.94 3.34
C ALA A 96 -12.22 6.52 2.55
N VAL A 97 -12.28 6.63 1.22
CA VAL A 97 -11.09 6.63 0.36
C VAL A 97 -11.00 7.99 -0.31
N ILE A 98 -9.86 8.66 -0.11
CA ILE A 98 -9.59 9.99 -0.68
C ILE A 98 -9.45 9.85 -2.21
N PRO A 99 -10.14 10.70 -3.00
CA PRO A 99 -10.04 10.65 -4.45
C PRO A 99 -8.65 11.08 -4.91
N VAL A 100 -8.21 10.47 -6.01
CA VAL A 100 -6.95 10.78 -6.65
C VAL A 100 -7.23 11.22 -8.08
N PRO A 101 -6.51 12.22 -8.62
CA PRO A 101 -6.62 12.55 -10.03
C PRO A 101 -6.27 11.35 -10.91
N GLN A 102 -6.94 11.22 -12.05
CA GLN A 102 -6.60 10.32 -13.17
C GLN A 102 -6.80 8.81 -12.95
N PHE A 103 -7.09 8.34 -11.73
CA PHE A 103 -7.26 6.91 -11.44
C PHE A 103 -8.50 6.63 -10.61
N SER A 104 -9.17 5.51 -10.91
CA SER A 104 -10.15 4.93 -10.02
C SER A 104 -9.47 4.02 -8.99
N ILE A 105 -10.11 3.81 -7.84
CA ILE A 105 -9.53 2.97 -6.78
C ILE A 105 -9.28 1.53 -7.26
N GLU A 106 -10.08 1.03 -8.19
CA GLU A 106 -9.95 -0.33 -8.74
C GLU A 106 -8.73 -0.48 -9.64
N GLN A 107 -8.12 0.62 -10.07
CA GLN A 107 -6.91 0.64 -10.88
C GLN A 107 -5.65 0.64 -10.02
N VAL A 108 -5.74 0.98 -8.73
CA VAL A 108 -4.60 0.87 -7.81
C VAL A 108 -4.52 -0.55 -7.22
N PRO A 109 -3.31 -1.13 -7.05
CA PRO A 109 -3.15 -2.54 -6.63
C PRO A 109 -3.93 -2.90 -5.37
N ALA A 110 -3.84 -2.09 -4.32
CA ALA A 110 -4.56 -2.33 -3.07
C ALA A 110 -6.09 -2.30 -3.26
N GLY A 111 -6.62 -1.36 -4.04
CA GLY A 111 -8.05 -1.25 -4.30
C GLY A 111 -8.59 -2.37 -5.19
N ALA A 112 -7.82 -2.83 -6.18
CA ALA A 112 -8.14 -4.02 -6.96
C ALA A 112 -8.26 -5.27 -6.06
N LEU A 113 -7.37 -5.41 -5.07
CA LEU A 113 -7.40 -6.52 -4.11
C LEU A 113 -8.55 -6.39 -3.10
N MET A 114 -8.88 -5.18 -2.64
CA MET A 114 -10.08 -4.92 -1.83
C MET A 114 -11.37 -5.29 -2.56
N ARG A 115 -11.44 -5.03 -3.87
CA ARG A 115 -12.57 -5.46 -4.72
C ARG A 115 -12.63 -6.98 -4.80
N LYS A 116 -11.49 -7.65 -5.07
CA LYS A 116 -11.42 -9.12 -5.13
C LYS A 116 -11.86 -9.77 -3.81
N ALA A 117 -11.50 -9.18 -2.67
CA ALA A 117 -11.90 -9.63 -1.34
C ALA A 117 -13.35 -9.27 -0.94
N GLY A 118 -14.09 -8.55 -1.79
CA GLY A 118 -15.48 -8.17 -1.53
C GLY A 118 -15.68 -7.05 -0.49
N VAL A 119 -14.61 -6.48 0.06
CA VAL A 119 -14.70 -5.44 1.11
C VAL A 119 -14.85 -4.02 0.56
N LEU A 120 -14.65 -3.83 -0.75
CA LEU A 120 -14.80 -2.51 -1.40
C LEU A 120 -16.26 -1.98 -1.30
N GLY A 121 -17.25 -2.86 -1.15
CA GLY A 121 -18.65 -2.44 -0.95
C GLY A 121 -18.89 -1.68 0.36
N ASP A 122 -18.05 -1.88 1.37
CA ASP A 122 -18.17 -1.26 2.69
C ASP A 122 -17.40 0.07 2.81
N VAL A 123 -16.60 0.44 1.82
CA VAL A 123 -15.92 1.75 1.79
C VAL A 123 -16.73 2.79 1.00
N VAL A 124 -16.40 4.06 1.22
CA VAL A 124 -16.91 5.20 0.44
C VAL A 124 -15.74 5.82 -0.30
N VAL A 125 -15.65 5.57 -1.60
CA VAL A 125 -14.76 6.33 -2.48
C VAL A 125 -15.38 7.71 -2.65
N LEU A 126 -14.75 8.73 -2.08
CA LEU A 126 -15.30 10.08 -2.12
C LEU A 126 -15.13 10.68 -3.53
N THR A 127 -16.08 11.48 -3.99
CA THR A 127 -15.83 12.40 -5.11
C THR A 127 -14.98 13.60 -4.64
N PRO A 128 -14.36 14.36 -5.55
CA PRO A 128 -13.67 15.62 -5.19
C PRO A 128 -14.57 16.58 -4.40
N GLU A 129 -15.84 16.71 -4.78
CA GLU A 129 -16.81 17.58 -4.10
C GLU A 129 -17.17 17.05 -2.70
N GLN A 130 -17.22 15.72 -2.54
CA GLN A 130 -17.44 15.11 -1.23
C GLN A 130 -16.23 15.29 -0.31
N LEU A 131 -15.01 15.25 -0.84
CA LEU A 131 -13.77 15.49 -0.09
C LEU A 131 -13.79 16.88 0.56
N ILE A 132 -14.18 17.93 -0.17
CA ILE A 132 -14.23 19.30 0.35
C ILE A 132 -15.49 19.62 1.16
N SER A 133 -16.46 18.70 1.19
CA SER A 133 -17.71 18.91 1.91
C SER A 133 -17.53 18.77 3.43
N LYS A 134 -18.37 19.46 4.21
CA LYS A 134 -18.41 19.31 5.68
C LYS A 134 -18.74 17.88 6.15
N ALA A 135 -19.28 17.04 5.26
CA ALA A 135 -19.51 15.63 5.56
C ALA A 135 -18.21 14.84 5.70
N PHE A 136 -17.12 15.26 5.06
CA PHE A 136 -15.81 14.63 5.27
C PHE A 136 -15.20 15.11 6.60
N ASN A 137 -15.36 14.28 7.64
CA ASN A 137 -14.82 14.53 8.97
C ASN A 137 -14.61 13.19 9.72
N GLY A 138 -13.80 13.21 10.78
CA GLY A 138 -13.46 12.03 11.58
C GLY A 138 -14.63 11.39 12.33
N GLN A 139 -15.72 12.11 12.59
CA GLN A 139 -16.91 11.54 13.23
C GLN A 139 -17.69 10.67 12.24
N ARG A 140 -17.89 11.16 11.00
CA ARG A 140 -18.56 10.38 9.94
C ARG A 140 -17.66 9.27 9.42
N TYR A 141 -16.40 9.60 9.14
CA TYR A 141 -15.39 8.70 8.58
C TYR A 141 -14.23 8.52 9.59
N PRO A 142 -14.37 7.68 10.62
CA PRO A 142 -13.28 7.45 11.58
C PRO A 142 -11.97 6.97 10.93
N VAL A 143 -12.04 6.35 9.74
CA VAL A 143 -10.87 5.99 8.93
C VAL A 143 -11.00 6.61 7.53
N ALA A 144 -9.91 7.21 7.04
CA ALA A 144 -9.73 7.61 5.66
C ALA A 144 -8.45 6.97 5.11
N VAL A 145 -8.50 6.49 3.87
CA VAL A 145 -7.36 5.85 3.21
C VAL A 145 -6.96 6.68 1.99
N TYR A 146 -5.67 6.96 1.87
CA TYR A 146 -5.05 7.52 0.67
C TYR A 146 -4.23 6.43 -0.01
N LEU A 147 -4.67 6.02 -1.21
CA LEU A 147 -4.01 5.02 -2.06
C LEU A 147 -3.41 5.64 -3.33
N GLY A 148 -3.32 6.97 -3.38
CA GLY A 148 -2.69 7.70 -4.49
C GLY A 148 -1.18 7.65 -4.42
N GLY A 149 -0.50 8.22 -5.41
CA GLY A 149 0.94 8.42 -5.33
C GLY A 149 1.29 9.85 -4.95
N GLU A 150 1.95 10.58 -5.84
CA GLU A 150 2.44 11.93 -5.51
C GLU A 150 1.40 13.03 -5.75
N GLN A 151 0.42 12.73 -6.62
CA GLN A 151 -0.60 13.67 -7.07
C GLN A 151 -1.91 13.51 -6.27
N TYR A 152 -2.54 14.62 -5.90
CA TYR A 152 -3.84 14.64 -5.22
C TYR A 152 -4.64 15.89 -5.61
N TYR A 153 -5.92 15.92 -5.24
CA TYR A 153 -6.70 17.16 -5.32
C TYR A 153 -6.31 18.09 -4.19
N GLN A 154 -5.64 19.20 -4.51
CA GLN A 154 -5.41 20.30 -3.56
C GLN A 154 -6.57 21.28 -3.57
N THR A 155 -7.06 21.58 -4.78
CA THR A 155 -8.12 22.54 -5.05
C THR A 155 -9.21 21.84 -5.85
N VAL A 156 -10.45 21.90 -5.37
CA VAL A 156 -11.62 21.42 -6.11
C VAL A 156 -12.50 22.59 -6.51
N LYS A 157 -12.83 23.49 -5.57
CA LYS A 157 -13.65 24.67 -5.78
C LYS A 157 -12.90 25.96 -5.46
N ASP A 158 -12.36 26.06 -4.26
CA ASP A 158 -11.63 27.23 -3.76
C ASP A 158 -10.17 26.83 -3.48
N ASP A 159 -9.23 27.76 -3.66
CA ASP A 159 -7.80 27.47 -3.53
C ASP A 159 -7.46 26.82 -2.17
N GLY A 160 -6.94 25.59 -2.21
CA GLY A 160 -6.53 24.84 -1.01
C GLY A 160 -7.69 24.28 -0.17
N ASP A 161 -8.91 24.22 -0.71
CA ASP A 161 -10.07 23.69 0.02
C ASP A 161 -9.94 22.22 0.42
N ALA A 162 -9.28 21.39 -0.39
CA ALA A 162 -9.00 20.00 -0.03
C ALA A 162 -7.88 19.87 1.02
N ASP A 163 -6.86 20.74 0.98
CA ASP A 163 -5.88 20.86 2.08
C ASP A 163 -6.62 21.13 3.40
N GLN A 164 -7.52 22.13 3.41
CA GLN A 164 -8.29 22.49 4.59
C GLN A 164 -9.23 21.38 5.04
N ALA A 165 -9.84 20.64 4.10
CA ALA A 165 -10.72 19.52 4.41
C ALA A 165 -9.97 18.36 5.09
N ILE A 166 -8.77 18.01 4.62
CA ILE A 166 -7.92 16.99 5.25
C ILE A 166 -7.46 17.43 6.65
N ILE A 167 -7.10 18.72 6.82
CA ILE A 167 -6.77 19.27 8.15
C ILE A 167 -7.98 19.16 9.09
N ASN A 168 -9.17 19.55 8.64
CA ASN A 168 -10.39 19.48 9.44
C ASN A 168 -10.79 18.03 9.78
N TYR A 169 -10.60 17.11 8.84
CA TYR A 169 -10.77 15.68 9.05
C TYR A 169 -9.90 15.16 10.21
N LEU A 170 -8.62 15.53 10.21
CA LEU A 170 -7.69 15.16 11.29
C LEU A 170 -8.08 15.85 12.61
N LYS A 171 -8.39 17.15 12.59
CA LYS A 171 -8.85 17.89 13.79
C LYS A 171 -10.11 17.32 14.43
N THR A 172 -10.95 16.65 13.66
CA THR A 172 -12.17 15.98 14.16
C THR A 172 -11.93 14.54 14.61
N GLY A 173 -10.68 14.13 14.78
CA GLY A 173 -10.30 12.84 15.36
C GLY A 173 -10.08 11.71 14.36
N GLY A 174 -10.07 12.01 13.06
CA GLY A 174 -9.92 11.02 12.00
C GLY A 174 -8.56 10.33 11.98
N LEU A 175 -8.54 9.08 11.52
CA LEU A 175 -7.33 8.30 11.24
C LEU A 175 -7.07 8.23 9.74
N LEU A 176 -5.99 8.87 9.28
CA LEU A 176 -5.54 8.82 7.89
C LEU A 176 -4.50 7.71 7.68
N VAL A 177 -4.82 6.74 6.82
CA VAL A 177 -3.89 5.68 6.39
C VAL A 177 -3.35 6.04 5.01
N VAL A 178 -2.04 6.31 4.92
CA VAL A 178 -1.35 6.74 3.70
C VAL A 178 -0.47 5.61 3.19
N ILE A 179 -0.89 5.00 2.09
CA ILE A 179 -0.16 3.91 1.41
C ILE A 179 0.04 4.35 -0.04
N PRO A 180 1.18 5.00 -0.34
CA PRO A 180 1.38 5.55 -1.67
C PRO A 180 1.55 4.46 -2.73
N SER A 181 1.29 4.83 -3.99
CA SER A 181 1.56 3.99 -5.16
C SER A 181 3.06 3.63 -5.28
N PRO A 182 3.44 2.42 -5.75
CA PRO A 182 4.79 1.86 -5.67
C PRO A 182 5.94 2.76 -6.17
N SER A 183 5.70 3.58 -7.20
CA SER A 183 6.72 4.42 -7.85
C SER A 183 6.53 5.92 -7.60
N GLN A 184 5.76 6.27 -6.57
CA GLN A 184 5.33 7.64 -6.30
C GLN A 184 5.43 7.94 -4.78
N PRO A 185 6.65 8.11 -4.25
CA PRO A 185 6.96 8.10 -2.81
C PRO A 185 6.71 9.40 -2.05
N PHE A 186 6.31 10.47 -2.73
CA PHE A 186 5.94 11.73 -2.08
C PHE A 186 4.43 11.98 -2.07
N PRO A 187 3.65 11.36 -1.16
CA PRO A 187 2.22 11.64 -1.09
C PRO A 187 1.97 13.14 -0.88
N PHE A 188 0.97 13.67 -1.57
CA PHE A 188 0.55 15.07 -1.50
C PHE A 188 1.60 16.09 -2.00
N TYR A 189 2.49 15.69 -2.91
CA TYR A 189 3.54 16.57 -3.44
C TYR A 189 3.06 17.44 -4.60
N TYR A 190 2.34 16.85 -5.55
CA TYR A 190 1.79 17.55 -6.71
C TYR A 190 0.27 17.74 -6.56
N ASN A 191 -0.24 18.91 -6.93
CA ASN A 191 -1.69 19.14 -6.97
C ASN A 191 -2.34 18.51 -8.21
N GLU A 192 -3.65 18.70 -8.38
CA GLU A 192 -4.43 18.12 -9.49
C GLU A 192 -3.96 18.56 -10.88
N LYS A 193 -3.20 19.66 -10.97
CA LYS A 193 -2.58 20.19 -12.20
C LYS A 193 -1.11 19.77 -12.38
N GLY A 194 -0.57 18.92 -11.50
CA GLY A 194 0.83 18.50 -11.54
C GLY A 194 1.82 19.54 -11.00
N LYS A 195 1.35 20.61 -10.34
CA LYS A 195 2.21 21.64 -9.75
C LYS A 195 2.72 21.17 -8.38
N PRO A 196 4.01 21.35 -8.04
CA PRO A 196 4.52 21.03 -6.71
C PRO A 196 3.92 21.99 -5.66
N VAL A 197 3.35 21.43 -4.60
CA VAL A 197 2.67 22.14 -3.51
C VAL A 197 3.07 21.63 -2.14
N VAL A 198 3.55 20.39 -2.06
CA VAL A 198 4.25 19.83 -0.89
C VAL A 198 3.39 19.93 0.38
N SER A 199 2.16 19.41 0.33
CA SER A 199 1.17 19.60 1.39
C SER A 199 1.28 18.61 2.56
N ALA A 200 2.04 17.52 2.44
CA ALA A 200 2.18 16.52 3.52
C ALA A 200 2.50 17.13 4.91
N PRO A 201 3.42 18.11 5.05
CA PRO A 201 3.67 18.76 6.34
C PRO A 201 2.46 19.50 6.93
N LYS A 202 1.58 20.05 6.10
CA LYS A 202 0.34 20.71 6.56
C LYS A 202 -0.59 19.73 7.27
N PHE A 203 -0.50 18.45 6.91
CA PHE A 203 -1.28 17.36 7.50
C PHE A 203 -0.60 16.73 8.72
N GLY A 204 0.54 17.26 9.17
CA GLY A 204 1.32 16.62 10.23
C GLY A 204 2.13 15.43 9.71
N MET A 205 2.51 15.41 8.44
CA MET A 205 3.41 14.39 7.91
C MET A 205 4.78 14.99 7.62
N THR A 206 5.74 14.72 8.49
CA THR A 206 7.13 15.13 8.29
C THR A 206 7.87 14.07 7.48
N ILE A 207 7.63 14.07 6.16
CA ILE A 207 8.32 13.19 5.22
C ILE A 207 9.62 13.86 4.76
N SER A 208 10.75 13.19 4.99
CA SER A 208 12.07 13.70 4.61
C SER A 208 12.40 13.46 3.14
N GLY A 209 13.33 14.28 2.61
CA GLY A 209 13.92 14.12 1.27
C GLY A 209 13.17 14.86 0.18
N SER A 210 12.25 15.78 0.55
CA SER A 210 11.32 16.41 -0.39
C SER A 210 11.86 17.54 -1.26
N GLY A 211 13.14 17.92 -1.12
CA GLY A 211 13.88 18.76 -2.08
C GLY A 211 13.32 20.17 -2.33
N ALA A 212 12.12 20.49 -1.85
CA ALA A 212 11.47 21.77 -1.99
C ALA A 212 11.57 22.54 -0.67
N LEU A 213 12.07 23.78 -0.76
CA LEU A 213 12.10 24.80 0.29
C LEU A 213 13.20 24.66 1.37
N ASP A 214 14.42 24.24 1.00
CA ASP A 214 15.59 24.24 1.91
C ASP A 214 15.39 23.51 3.24
N ARG A 215 14.46 22.54 3.28
CA ARG A 215 14.19 21.80 4.50
C ARG A 215 15.33 20.85 4.80
N GLN A 216 16.16 21.20 5.78
CA GLN A 216 17.10 20.28 6.41
C GLN A 216 16.30 19.30 7.29
N ASP A 217 15.63 18.35 6.65
CA ASP A 217 14.85 17.29 7.30
C ASP A 217 15.76 16.26 7.98
N THR A 218 16.86 16.66 8.63
CA THR A 218 17.87 15.75 9.18
C THR A 218 17.50 15.29 10.59
N LEU A 219 17.80 14.03 10.91
CA LEU A 219 17.72 13.53 12.29
C LEU A 219 18.99 13.99 13.01
N LYS A 220 18.91 14.28 14.32
CA LYS A 220 20.07 14.69 15.14
C LYS A 220 21.29 13.77 14.99
N TYR A 221 21.06 12.50 14.66
CA TYR A 221 22.08 11.46 14.57
C TYR A 221 22.33 10.96 13.13
N SER A 222 21.74 11.58 12.11
CA SER A 222 22.04 11.26 10.71
C SER A 222 22.08 12.50 9.82
N ARG A 223 23.17 12.63 9.06
CA ARG A 223 23.39 13.75 8.12
C ARG A 223 22.46 13.71 6.90
N VAL A 224 21.90 12.53 6.60
CA VAL A 224 20.96 12.31 5.50
C VAL A 224 19.81 11.44 6.02
N THR A 225 18.61 11.78 5.63
CA THR A 225 17.39 11.13 6.12
C THR A 225 16.53 10.68 4.95
N GLY A 226 16.39 11.47 3.89
CA GLY A 226 15.87 11.02 2.59
C GLY A 226 16.92 11.11 1.49
N TRP A 227 16.78 10.32 0.42
CA TRP A 227 17.71 10.31 -0.70
C TRP A 227 17.06 9.90 -2.02
N GLU A 228 17.67 10.28 -3.15
CA GLU A 228 17.30 9.75 -4.47
C GLU A 228 17.90 8.36 -4.73
N LYS A 229 19.06 8.07 -4.14
CA LYS A 229 19.75 6.77 -4.21
C LYS A 229 20.40 6.44 -2.87
N PRO A 230 20.46 5.16 -2.46
CA PRO A 230 21.09 4.76 -1.21
C PRO A 230 22.50 5.34 -1.06
N PRO A 231 22.79 6.07 0.04
CA PRO A 231 24.10 6.68 0.25
C PRO A 231 25.16 5.68 0.74
N VAL A 232 24.71 4.53 1.26
CA VAL A 232 25.53 3.46 1.83
C VAL A 232 24.95 2.10 1.43
N SER A 233 25.78 1.06 1.51
CA SER A 233 25.37 -0.34 1.32
C SER A 233 24.91 -0.97 2.65
N ASN A 234 24.39 -2.20 2.58
CA ASN A 234 24.00 -3.01 3.74
C ASN A 234 22.92 -2.38 4.65
N LEU A 235 22.04 -1.59 4.05
CA LEU A 235 20.87 -1.05 4.73
C LEU A 235 19.94 -2.18 5.20
N THR A 236 19.45 -2.07 6.43
CA THR A 236 18.63 -3.09 7.11
C THR A 236 17.43 -2.44 7.78
N PHE A 237 16.24 -2.95 7.47
CA PHE A 237 15.02 -2.62 8.18
C PHE A 237 14.96 -3.36 9.52
N ARG A 238 14.46 -2.67 10.55
CA ARG A 238 14.19 -3.25 11.87
C ARG A 238 12.76 -2.93 12.27
N VAL A 239 12.04 -3.96 12.69
CA VAL A 239 10.69 -3.83 13.22
C VAL A 239 10.79 -3.42 14.69
N ASN A 240 10.11 -2.36 15.08
CA ASN A 240 10.01 -1.98 16.49
C ASN A 240 9.26 -3.10 17.25
N PRO A 241 9.80 -3.68 18.34
CA PRO A 241 9.08 -4.72 19.09
C PRO A 241 7.94 -4.16 19.97
N LYS A 242 7.88 -2.83 20.17
CA LYS A 242 6.91 -2.16 21.06
C LYS A 242 5.63 -1.69 20.34
N GLN A 243 5.55 -1.78 19.02
CA GLN A 243 4.34 -1.48 18.25
C GLN A 243 3.45 -2.73 18.12
N ASP A 244 2.15 -2.53 17.98
CA ASP A 244 1.17 -3.62 17.84
C ASP A 244 0.49 -3.68 16.45
N ILE A 245 0.96 -2.90 15.48
CA ILE A 245 0.42 -2.80 14.11
C ILE A 245 0.78 -4.02 13.25
N ILE A 246 2.06 -4.42 13.24
CA ILE A 246 2.60 -5.52 12.41
C ILE A 246 3.32 -6.59 13.23
N LYS A 247 3.02 -6.66 14.52
CA LYS A 247 3.71 -7.52 15.48
C LYS A 247 3.65 -9.00 15.09
N GLY A 248 4.82 -9.64 15.01
CA GLY A 248 4.95 -11.06 14.62
C GLY A 248 4.63 -11.37 13.17
N LEU A 249 4.39 -10.36 12.32
CA LEU A 249 4.03 -10.55 10.91
C LEU A 249 5.23 -10.47 9.96
N LEU A 250 6.29 -9.77 10.35
CA LEU A 250 7.55 -9.63 9.62
C LEU A 250 8.72 -10.17 10.46
N PRO A 251 9.83 -10.56 9.83
CA PRO A 251 11.09 -10.77 10.53
C PRO A 251 11.48 -9.52 11.34
N GLU A 252 12.09 -9.71 12.51
CA GLU A 252 12.56 -8.58 13.35
C GLU A 252 13.52 -7.67 12.60
N THR A 253 14.35 -8.25 11.73
CA THR A 253 15.26 -7.55 10.83
C THR A 253 15.21 -8.14 9.43
N PHE A 254 15.26 -7.29 8.39
CA PHE A 254 15.36 -7.74 7.00
C PHE A 254 16.09 -6.73 6.14
N ALA A 255 16.72 -7.21 5.07
CA ALA A 255 17.54 -6.39 4.19
C ALA A 255 16.71 -5.32 3.44
N TRP A 256 17.38 -4.23 3.07
CA TRP A 256 16.90 -3.28 2.07
C TRP A 256 16.52 -3.98 0.76
N MET A 257 15.49 -3.46 0.10
CA MET A 257 14.96 -4.01 -1.15
C MET A 257 15.59 -3.25 -2.31
N GLU A 258 16.37 -3.96 -3.13
CA GLU A 258 17.04 -3.37 -4.30
C GLU A 258 16.08 -3.21 -5.49
N ASP A 259 14.95 -3.91 -5.45
CA ASP A 259 13.83 -3.75 -6.39
C ASP A 259 12.86 -2.64 -5.93
N GLY A 260 12.14 -2.07 -6.89
CA GLY A 260 11.20 -0.97 -6.64
C GLY A 260 11.87 0.41 -6.58
N ASP A 261 11.11 1.41 -6.12
CA ASP A 261 11.58 2.80 -6.05
C ASP A 261 12.65 2.96 -4.95
N GLN A 262 13.86 3.36 -5.36
CA GLN A 262 15.01 3.49 -4.46
C GLN A 262 15.04 4.86 -3.73
N ARG A 263 14.10 5.76 -4.04
CA ARG A 263 13.97 7.04 -3.37
C ARG A 263 13.41 6.84 -1.97
N TRP A 264 14.25 7.06 -0.96
CA TRP A 264 13.85 6.91 0.43
C TRP A 264 13.17 8.16 0.95
N ARG A 265 11.94 7.99 1.43
CA ARG A 265 11.06 9.03 1.96
C ARG A 265 10.57 8.61 3.33
N PRO A 266 11.42 8.66 4.36
CA PRO A 266 10.98 8.24 5.67
C PRO A 266 10.03 9.27 6.27
N MET A 267 9.14 8.78 7.13
CA MET A 267 8.63 9.62 8.19
C MET A 267 9.77 9.90 9.18
N ILE A 268 9.92 11.15 9.58
CA ILE A 268 10.89 11.55 10.61
C ILE A 268 10.18 12.20 11.80
N GLY A 269 10.69 11.94 12.99
CA GLY A 269 10.05 12.31 14.24
C GLY A 269 10.01 13.82 14.47
N ALA A 270 8.80 14.36 14.61
CA ALA A 270 8.50 15.53 15.45
C ALA A 270 6.97 15.65 15.63
N VAL A 271 6.37 14.70 16.34
CA VAL A 271 5.03 14.94 16.92
C VAL A 271 5.26 15.67 18.25
N PRO A 272 4.81 16.92 18.41
CA PRO A 272 5.00 17.64 19.68
C PRO A 272 4.27 16.93 20.82
N ALA A 273 4.87 16.92 22.00
CA ALA A 273 4.20 16.46 23.21
C ALA A 273 2.95 17.34 23.46
N PRO A 274 1.81 16.75 23.90
CA PRO A 274 1.64 15.39 24.40
C PRO A 274 1.24 14.35 23.33
N GLY A 275 1.50 14.62 22.04
CA GLY A 275 1.28 13.65 20.97
C GLY A 275 2.23 12.44 21.03
N VAL A 276 1.91 11.42 20.22
CA VAL A 276 2.62 10.14 20.18
C VAL A 276 3.21 9.92 18.80
N TYR A 277 4.49 9.56 18.77
CA TYR A 277 5.18 9.07 17.57
C TYR A 277 5.62 7.63 17.82
N THR A 278 5.09 6.69 17.05
CA THR A 278 5.42 5.26 17.14
C THR A 278 6.15 4.82 15.88
N PRO A 279 7.48 4.64 15.94
CA PRO A 279 8.22 3.94 14.90
C PRO A 279 7.66 2.53 14.72
N VAL A 280 7.42 2.09 13.49
CA VAL A 280 6.93 0.73 13.21
C VAL A 280 8.01 -0.10 12.52
N VAL A 281 8.55 0.43 11.41
CA VAL A 281 9.70 -0.15 10.72
C VAL A 281 10.70 0.97 10.44
N SER A 282 11.89 0.83 10.99
CA SER A 282 12.98 1.82 10.91
C SER A 282 14.09 1.30 10.02
N LEU A 283 14.79 2.19 9.32
CA LEU A 283 15.92 1.84 8.46
C LEU A 283 17.26 2.18 9.12
N TYR A 284 18.19 1.24 9.13
CA TYR A 284 19.53 1.40 9.70
C TYR A 284 20.62 1.00 8.71
N ASP A 285 21.82 1.55 8.87
CA ASP A 285 23.04 1.01 8.26
C ASP A 285 23.77 0.02 9.19
N ALA A 286 24.95 -0.44 8.75
CA ALA A 286 25.83 -1.33 9.51
C ALA A 286 26.42 -0.67 10.77
N ASP A 287 26.56 0.66 10.77
CA ASP A 287 27.09 1.46 11.89
C ASP A 287 25.99 1.85 12.89
N ASN A 288 24.77 1.33 12.70
CA ASN A 288 23.61 1.56 13.55
C ASN A 288 23.05 3.00 13.48
N ASN A 289 23.38 3.76 12.44
CA ASN A 289 22.75 5.05 12.17
C ASN A 289 21.32 4.84 11.67
N CYS A 290 20.36 5.57 12.23
CA CYS A 290 18.96 5.51 11.82
C CYS A 290 18.68 6.54 10.72
N TYR A 291 18.01 6.10 9.66
CA TYR A 291 17.62 6.92 8.51
C TYR A 291 16.12 7.24 8.52
N GLY A 292 15.42 7.05 9.64
CA GLY A 292 13.99 7.31 9.78
C GLY A 292 13.11 6.10 9.50
N GLU A 293 11.81 6.35 9.40
CA GLU A 293 10.78 5.31 9.46
C GLU A 293 10.17 5.02 8.09
N GLY A 294 10.26 3.76 7.66
CA GLY A 294 9.54 3.25 6.51
C GLY A 294 8.07 3.01 6.81
N ILE A 295 7.72 2.75 8.08
CA ILE A 295 6.35 2.75 8.57
C ILE A 295 6.31 3.46 9.91
N ALA A 296 5.36 4.37 10.10
CA ALA A 296 5.16 5.07 11.36
C ALA A 296 3.67 5.31 11.66
N TYR A 297 3.34 5.34 12.94
CA TYR A 297 2.06 5.81 13.45
C TYR A 297 2.26 7.11 14.25
N LEU A 298 1.40 8.09 14.00
CA LEU A 298 1.43 9.42 14.60
C LEU A 298 0.07 9.71 15.21
N GLU A 299 0.06 10.30 16.40
CA GLU A 299 -1.15 10.80 17.06
C GLU A 299 -0.89 12.20 17.59
N TYR A 300 -1.61 13.18 17.05
CA TYR A 300 -1.45 14.58 17.40
C TYR A 300 -2.38 14.96 18.55
N LYS A 301 -1.83 15.66 19.55
CA LYS A 301 -2.61 16.28 20.65
C LYS A 301 -2.55 17.81 20.64
N SER A 302 -1.77 18.39 19.74
CA SER A 302 -1.59 19.81 19.55
C SER A 302 -1.84 20.19 18.08
N ASP A 303 -2.03 21.48 17.84
CA ASP A 303 -2.12 22.04 16.48
C ASP A 303 -0.87 21.72 15.64
N PRO A 304 -0.99 21.70 14.30
CA PRO A 304 -2.15 22.15 13.50
C PRO A 304 -3.23 21.09 13.26
N VAL A 305 -3.08 19.86 13.74
CA VAL A 305 -4.01 18.75 13.48
C VAL A 305 -4.41 18.01 14.76
N ALA A 306 -4.60 18.76 15.86
CA ALA A 306 -4.91 18.21 17.18
C ALA A 306 -6.08 17.21 17.14
N GLY A 307 -5.88 16.00 17.64
CA GLY A 307 -6.85 14.89 17.61
C GLY A 307 -6.63 13.89 16.48
N GLY A 308 -5.92 14.30 15.43
CA GLY A 308 -5.67 13.49 14.23
C GLY A 308 -4.69 12.36 14.46
N LYS A 309 -4.88 11.27 13.73
CA LYS A 309 -3.98 10.12 13.69
C LYS A 309 -3.57 9.82 12.27
N ILE A 310 -2.34 9.36 12.09
CA ILE A 310 -1.78 9.05 10.76
C ILE A 310 -1.01 7.74 10.83
N ILE A 311 -1.22 6.87 9.85
CA ILE A 311 -0.35 5.74 9.54
C ILE A 311 0.28 6.05 8.18
N TYR A 312 1.61 6.08 8.14
CA TYR A 312 2.36 6.23 6.91
C TYR A 312 3.14 4.95 6.63
N ALA A 313 3.15 4.51 5.36
CA ALA A 313 4.04 3.47 4.89
C ALA A 313 4.72 3.89 3.58
N TRP A 314 6.05 3.82 3.54
CA TRP A 314 6.85 4.09 2.35
C TRP A 314 6.47 3.09 1.23
N PRO A 315 6.21 3.55 -0.01
CA PRO A 315 5.58 2.73 -1.03
C PRO A 315 6.35 1.47 -1.40
N SER A 316 7.68 1.53 -1.53
CA SER A 316 8.44 0.35 -1.93
C SER A 316 8.33 -0.74 -0.88
N LEU A 317 8.36 -0.40 0.42
CA LEU A 317 8.13 -1.38 1.49
C LEU A 317 6.68 -1.88 1.51
N ALA A 318 5.70 -0.98 1.44
CA ALA A 318 4.28 -1.35 1.51
C ALA A 318 3.82 -2.20 0.32
N ASN A 319 4.43 -2.00 -0.86
CA ASN A 319 4.04 -2.66 -2.10
C ASN A 319 5.05 -3.73 -2.56
N HIS A 320 6.13 -3.97 -1.81
CA HIS A 320 7.11 -5.01 -2.15
C HIS A 320 6.42 -6.37 -2.28
N GLU A 321 6.76 -7.14 -3.31
CA GLU A 321 6.15 -8.43 -3.63
C GLU A 321 6.09 -9.37 -2.42
N LYS A 322 7.17 -9.47 -1.65
CA LYS A 322 7.23 -10.36 -0.47
C LYS A 322 6.37 -9.89 0.71
N TYR A 323 6.14 -8.59 0.85
CA TYR A 323 5.60 -8.01 2.10
C TYR A 323 4.24 -7.34 1.94
N SER A 324 3.82 -6.97 0.74
CA SER A 324 2.56 -6.26 0.48
C SER A 324 1.32 -7.03 0.94
N GLY A 325 1.31 -8.36 0.71
CA GLY A 325 0.32 -9.31 1.23
C GLY A 325 0.22 -9.38 2.75
N ILE A 326 1.14 -8.73 3.47
CA ILE A 326 1.21 -8.73 4.93
C ILE A 326 1.01 -7.32 5.48
N ILE A 327 1.77 -6.35 4.98
CA ILE A 327 1.83 -4.98 5.50
C ILE A 327 0.50 -4.28 5.31
N ILE A 328 0.00 -4.16 4.08
CA ILE A 328 -1.20 -3.38 3.81
C ILE A 328 -2.43 -3.92 4.57
N PRO A 329 -2.72 -5.24 4.56
CA PRO A 329 -3.80 -5.78 5.38
C PRO A 329 -3.63 -5.51 6.88
N ALA A 330 -2.41 -5.54 7.41
CA ALA A 330 -2.15 -5.26 8.83
C ALA A 330 -2.36 -3.78 9.20
N LEU A 331 -1.96 -2.86 8.31
CA LEU A 331 -2.22 -1.42 8.50
C LEU A 331 -3.73 -1.15 8.51
N LEU A 332 -4.47 -1.77 7.58
CA LEU A 332 -5.93 -1.68 7.52
C LEU A 332 -6.58 -2.33 8.75
N GLU A 333 -6.15 -3.52 9.15
CA GLU A 333 -6.64 -4.22 10.35
C GLU A 333 -6.49 -3.35 11.59
N TYR A 334 -5.28 -2.82 11.83
CA TYR A 334 -5.01 -1.95 12.96
C TYR A 334 -5.91 -0.70 12.90
N ALA A 335 -6.01 -0.06 11.73
CA ALA A 335 -6.85 1.12 11.56
C ALA A 335 -8.30 0.84 11.91
N LEU A 336 -8.89 -0.23 11.36
CA LEU A 336 -10.27 -0.61 11.60
C LEU A 336 -10.51 -0.96 13.08
N LYS A 337 -9.67 -1.83 13.66
CA LYS A 337 -9.81 -2.30 15.04
C LYS A 337 -9.55 -1.19 16.08
N SER A 338 -8.76 -0.18 15.74
CA SER A 338 -8.51 0.96 16.63
C SER A 338 -9.76 1.85 16.84
N ILE A 339 -10.74 1.77 15.93
CA ILE A 339 -11.96 2.57 16.01
C ILE A 339 -12.92 1.96 17.02
N LYS A 340 -13.08 2.65 18.15
CA LYS A 340 -14.18 2.43 19.10
C LYS A 340 -15.40 3.20 18.62
N LEU A 341 -16.46 2.48 18.26
CA LEU A 341 -17.76 3.11 18.05
C LEU A 341 -18.28 3.52 19.43
N GLY A 342 -18.55 4.81 19.64
CA GLY A 342 -19.29 5.24 20.81
C GLY A 342 -20.68 4.60 20.81
N ASN A 343 -21.17 4.19 21.98
CA ASN A 343 -22.54 3.71 22.17
C ASN A 343 -23.57 4.76 21.74
#